data_AF-A0A818K8K9-F1
#
_entry.id   AF-A0A818K8K9-F1
#
_cell.length_a   1.000
_cell.length_b   1.000
_cell.length_c   1.000
_cell.angle_alpha   90.00
_cell.angle_beta   90.00
_cell.angle_gamma   90.00
#
_symmetry.space_group_name_H-M   'P 1'
#
loop_
_entity.id
_entity.type
_entity.pdbx_description
1 polymer ?
#
loop_
_entity_poly.entity_id
_entity_poly.type
_entity_poly.pdbx_seq_one_letter_code
_entity_poly.pdbx_strand_id
1 'polypeptide(L)'
;MDYYGACGTICHVYSLPFTFTHLHKITTHFPFIVFDTVTNLSVYDIFPFEHEFFMRINQTFPLLKCFTIENDRREHWNYDDNPSYSIIESTHLTSLEITHAGQYYVEQFLVKTNTLLPRLTRLKVEYNDLKTIATNFTREETRHNCSKVKQLIVEELIVFSKYVYQYFPSL
;
A
#
# COMPACT_ATOMS: atom_id res chain seq x y z
N MET A 1 16.97 -23.79 4.27
CA MET A 1 17.30 -23.81 2.83
C MET A 1 17.86 -22.43 2.57
N ASP A 2 19.16 -22.34 2.38
CA ASP A 2 19.89 -21.07 2.38
C ASP A 2 19.97 -20.53 0.94
N TYR A 3 19.55 -19.28 0.74
CA TYR A 3 19.56 -18.62 -0.57
C TYR A 3 20.76 -17.67 -0.67
N TYR A 4 21.54 -17.81 -1.75
CA TYR A 4 22.70 -16.97 -2.05
C TYR A 4 22.29 -15.82 -2.98
N GLY A 5 22.45 -14.58 -2.50
CA GLY A 5 22.38 -13.36 -3.30
C GLY A 5 23.67 -12.57 -3.13
N ALA A 6 24.32 -12.23 -4.25
CA ALA A 6 25.63 -11.59 -4.30
C ALA A 6 25.59 -10.12 -3.86
N CYS A 7 25.64 -9.85 -2.55
CA CYS A 7 26.30 -8.68 -1.95
C CYS A 7 26.39 -8.84 -0.42
N GLY A 8 27.47 -9.47 0.05
CA GLY A 8 28.22 -9.08 1.25
C GLY A 8 27.62 -9.10 2.66
N THR A 9 26.32 -9.32 2.87
CA THR A 9 25.77 -9.46 4.24
C THR A 9 24.87 -10.68 4.35
N ILE A 10 25.35 -11.69 5.09
CA ILE A 10 24.60 -12.89 5.41
C ILE A 10 23.57 -12.51 6.48
N CYS A 11 22.31 -12.37 6.10
CA CYS A 11 21.21 -12.25 7.05
C CYS A 11 20.79 -13.66 7.49
N HIS A 12 21.32 -14.11 8.63
CA HIS A 12 20.84 -15.33 9.28
C HIS A 12 19.53 -15.04 9.98
N VAL A 13 18.40 -15.31 9.32
CA VAL A 13 17.10 -15.36 9.98
C VAL A 13 17.02 -16.69 10.73
N TYR A 14 17.36 -16.68 12.02
CA TYR A 14 17.08 -17.79 12.91
C TYR A 14 15.56 -17.87 13.07
N SER A 15 14.95 -18.93 12.54
CA SER A 15 13.57 -19.30 12.88
C SER A 15 13.54 -19.82 14.31
N LEU A 16 13.62 -18.91 15.27
CA LEU A 16 13.02 -19.17 16.57
C LEU A 16 11.51 -19.40 16.34
N PRO A 17 10.83 -20.24 17.12
CA PRO A 17 9.39 -20.54 16.98
C PRO A 17 8.50 -19.36 17.41
N PHE A 18 8.95 -18.13 17.17
CA PHE A 18 8.17 -16.94 17.45
C PHE A 18 7.36 -16.60 16.21
N THR A 19 6.05 -16.76 16.34
CA THR A 19 5.06 -16.15 15.47
C THR A 19 5.13 -14.64 15.62
N PHE A 20 5.67 -13.94 14.64
CA PHE A 20 5.72 -12.48 14.65
C PHE A 20 4.43 -11.92 14.06
N THR A 21 3.84 -10.94 14.74
CA THR A 21 2.65 -10.21 14.26
C THR A 21 3.01 -8.91 13.55
N HIS A 22 4.26 -8.45 13.70
CA HIS A 22 4.75 -7.17 13.21
C HIS A 22 6.05 -7.36 12.43
N LEU A 23 6.13 -6.74 11.26
CA LEU A 23 7.36 -6.50 10.53
C LEU A 23 7.47 -5.00 10.25
N HIS A 24 8.60 -4.41 10.61
CA HIS A 24 8.80 -2.97 10.51
C HIS A 24 10.04 -2.65 9.70
N LYS A 25 9.90 -1.70 8.75
CA LYS A 25 10.97 -1.24 7.86
C LYS A 25 11.72 -2.37 7.17
N ILE A 26 10.96 -3.30 6.57
CA ILE A 26 11.54 -4.28 5.65
C ILE A 26 11.66 -3.66 4.24
N THR A 27 12.58 -4.17 3.44
CA THR A 27 12.69 -3.77 2.02
C THR A 27 11.72 -4.56 1.16
N THR A 28 11.66 -4.24 -0.13
CA THR A 28 10.83 -4.96 -1.12
C THR A 28 11.30 -6.38 -1.41
N HIS A 29 12.55 -6.68 -1.07
CA HIS A 29 13.15 -7.99 -1.27
C HIS A 29 12.88 -8.89 -0.06
N PHE A 30 11.62 -9.33 0.08
CA PHE A 30 11.24 -10.37 1.03
C PHE A 30 11.08 -11.72 0.31
N PRO A 31 11.32 -12.85 1.01
CA PRO A 31 11.21 -14.16 0.40
C PRO A 31 9.75 -14.50 0.05
N PHE A 32 9.55 -15.38 -0.93
CA PHE A 32 8.25 -15.96 -1.29
C PHE A 32 7.79 -16.98 -0.24
N ILE A 33 7.65 -16.55 1.01
CA ILE A 33 7.18 -17.35 2.14
C ILE A 33 5.93 -16.66 2.69
N VAL A 34 4.93 -17.44 3.11
CA VAL A 34 3.71 -16.91 3.71
C VAL A 34 3.97 -16.61 5.18
N PHE A 35 3.74 -15.36 5.59
CA PHE A 35 3.71 -14.93 6.99
C PHE A 35 2.26 -14.89 7.46
N ASP A 36 1.74 -16.05 7.85
CA ASP A 36 0.35 -16.24 8.26
C ASP A 36 -0.02 -15.55 9.58
N THR A 37 0.95 -15.14 10.39
CA THR A 37 0.71 -14.42 11.65
C THR A 37 0.91 -12.92 11.59
N VAL A 38 1.51 -12.39 10.52
CA VAL A 38 1.83 -10.96 10.40
C VAL A 38 0.58 -10.16 10.06
N THR A 39 0.23 -9.22 10.94
CA THR A 39 -0.91 -8.32 10.77
C THR A 39 -0.49 -6.87 10.56
N ASN A 40 0.76 -6.54 10.85
CA ASN A 40 1.29 -5.18 10.78
C ASN A 40 2.58 -5.21 9.97
N LEU A 41 2.60 -4.47 8.86
CA LEU A 41 3.73 -4.41 7.96
C LEU A 41 4.07 -2.96 7.64
N SER A 42 5.35 -2.64 7.76
CA SER A 42 5.92 -1.40 7.22
C SER A 42 7.05 -1.76 6.26
N VAL A 43 6.92 -1.26 5.03
CA VAL A 43 7.89 -1.40 3.96
C VAL A 43 8.50 -0.03 3.67
N TYR A 44 9.82 -0.01 3.56
CA TYR A 44 10.59 1.15 3.14
C TYR A 44 11.50 0.75 1.99
N ASP A 45 11.49 1.54 0.91
CA ASP A 45 12.46 1.37 -0.16
C ASP A 45 12.89 2.71 -0.76
N ILE A 46 14.09 2.75 -1.31
CA ILE A 46 14.61 3.90 -2.05
C ILE A 46 14.29 3.75 -3.54
N PHE A 47 14.08 2.52 -4.01
CA PHE A 47 13.74 2.23 -5.39
C PHE A 47 12.23 2.08 -5.57
N PRO A 48 11.67 2.47 -6.72
CA PRO A 48 10.27 2.22 -7.03
C PRO A 48 9.90 0.74 -6.92
N PHE A 49 8.79 0.45 -6.25
CA PHE A 49 8.16 -0.86 -6.18
C PHE A 49 7.71 -1.35 -7.56
N GLU A 50 7.86 -2.65 -7.81
CA GLU A 50 7.35 -3.33 -9.01
C GLU A 50 5.81 -3.28 -9.09
N HIS A 51 5.25 -3.38 -10.30
CA HIS A 51 3.79 -3.38 -10.48
C HIS A 51 3.08 -4.46 -9.65
N GLU A 52 3.70 -5.63 -9.53
CA GLU A 52 3.16 -6.77 -8.78
C GLU A 52 3.29 -6.61 -7.25
N PHE A 53 3.84 -5.50 -6.77
CA PHE A 53 4.18 -5.32 -5.36
C PHE A 53 2.99 -5.59 -4.45
N PHE A 54 1.83 -4.97 -4.71
CA PHE A 54 0.68 -5.20 -3.85
C PHE A 54 0.15 -6.64 -3.91
N MET A 55 0.23 -7.29 -5.07
CA MET A 55 -0.13 -8.70 -5.22
C MET A 55 0.78 -9.58 -4.35
N ARG A 56 2.10 -9.34 -4.41
CA ARG A 56 3.07 -10.05 -3.57
C ARG A 56 2.81 -9.81 -2.10
N ILE A 57 2.50 -8.57 -1.70
CA ILE A 57 2.12 -8.26 -0.32
C ILE A 57 0.88 -9.06 0.10
N ASN A 58 -0.17 -9.09 -0.71
CA ASN A 58 -1.40 -9.80 -0.36
C ASN A 58 -1.22 -11.33 -0.28
N GLN A 59 -0.34 -11.90 -1.13
CA GLN A 59 0.00 -13.33 -1.10
C GLN A 59 0.89 -13.70 0.10
N THR A 60 1.83 -12.82 0.44
CA THR A 60 2.85 -13.05 1.47
C THR A 60 2.28 -12.77 2.87
N PHE A 61 1.36 -11.81 2.99
CA PHE A 61 0.78 -11.34 4.25
C PHE A 61 -0.76 -11.41 4.21
N PRO A 62 -1.35 -12.63 4.17
CA PRO A 62 -2.79 -12.79 3.95
C PRO A 62 -3.67 -12.20 5.05
N LEU A 63 -3.16 -12.03 6.28
CA LEU A 63 -3.89 -11.46 7.42
C LEU A 63 -3.54 -9.99 7.69
N LEU A 64 -2.94 -9.29 6.72
CA LEU A 64 -2.47 -7.92 6.91
C LEU A 64 -3.61 -6.95 7.24
N LYS A 65 -3.48 -6.25 8.37
CA LYS A 65 -4.45 -5.27 8.88
C LYS A 65 -3.97 -3.83 8.77
N CYS A 66 -2.67 -3.62 9.01
CA CYS A 66 -2.04 -2.31 8.98
C CYS A 66 -0.85 -2.36 8.03
N PHE A 67 -0.92 -1.54 6.98
CA PHE A 67 0.15 -1.46 5.99
C PHE A 67 0.66 -0.03 5.87
N THR A 68 1.97 0.11 6.02
CA THR A 68 2.70 1.37 5.81
C THR A 68 3.70 1.18 4.68
N ILE A 69 3.67 2.08 3.72
CA ILE A 69 4.61 2.13 2.62
C ILE A 69 5.28 3.50 2.58
N GLU A 70 6.60 3.47 2.58
CA GLU A 70 7.45 4.65 2.50
C GLU A 70 8.41 4.47 1.32
N ASN A 71 8.48 5.47 0.44
CA ASN A 71 9.40 5.45 -0.69
C ASN A 71 10.02 6.81 -0.92
N ASP A 72 11.35 6.89 -0.89
CA ASP A 72 12.04 8.18 -0.99
C ASP A 72 12.16 8.71 -2.44
N ARG A 73 11.90 7.88 -3.45
CA ARG A 73 11.93 8.30 -4.87
C ARG A 73 10.52 8.39 -5.46
N ARG A 74 10.13 9.62 -5.78
CA ARG A 74 8.87 9.93 -6.50
C ARG A 74 8.95 9.75 -8.02
N GLU A 75 10.07 9.26 -8.55
CA GLU A 75 10.30 9.19 -9.99
C GLU A 75 9.31 8.23 -10.67
N HIS A 76 8.54 8.76 -11.63
CA HIS A 76 7.68 7.99 -12.50
C HIS A 76 8.54 7.14 -13.44
N TRP A 77 8.37 5.82 -13.37
CA TRP A 77 8.75 4.97 -14.49
C TRP A 77 7.60 5.05 -15.50
N ASN A 78 7.91 5.47 -16.73
CA ASN A 78 6.99 5.30 -17.86
C ASN A 78 6.73 3.81 -18.01
N TYR A 79 5.56 3.35 -17.57
CA TYR A 79 5.17 1.96 -17.69
C TYR A 79 4.11 1.84 -18.78
N ASP A 80 4.27 0.83 -19.63
CA ASP A 80 3.25 0.46 -20.61
C ASP A 80 2.00 -0.03 -19.87
N ASP A 81 0.85 0.54 -20.24
CA ASP A 81 -0.50 0.16 -19.79
C ASP A 81 -0.86 -1.27 -20.27
N ASN A 82 -0.27 -2.29 -19.66
CA ASN A 82 -0.89 -3.61 -19.52
C ASN A 82 0.05 -4.53 -18.75
N PRO A 83 -0.43 -5.15 -17.67
CA PRO A 83 -1.22 -6.37 -17.84
C PRO A 83 -2.57 -6.35 -17.11
N SER A 84 -3.56 -7.00 -17.71
CA SER A 84 -4.82 -7.40 -17.08
C SER A 84 -4.54 -8.34 -15.89
N TYR A 85 -4.32 -7.76 -14.72
CA TYR A 85 -4.27 -8.51 -13.47
C TYR A 85 -5.67 -8.63 -12.87
N SER A 86 -5.94 -9.75 -12.22
CA SER A 86 -7.12 -9.90 -11.38
C SER A 86 -7.09 -8.85 -10.27
N ILE A 87 -8.23 -8.21 -10.02
CA ILE A 87 -8.41 -7.27 -8.91
C ILE A 87 -7.95 -7.91 -7.60
N ILE A 88 -7.05 -7.25 -6.89
CA ILE A 88 -6.50 -7.75 -5.62
C ILE A 88 -7.44 -7.36 -4.49
N GLU A 89 -8.10 -8.33 -3.87
CA GLU A 89 -8.93 -8.08 -2.70
C GLU A 89 -8.14 -8.29 -1.39
N SER A 90 -8.08 -7.25 -0.56
CA SER A 90 -7.49 -7.31 0.78
C SER A 90 -8.59 -7.13 1.83
N THR A 91 -9.16 -8.25 2.27
CA THR A 91 -10.32 -8.28 3.17
C THR A 91 -9.99 -7.93 4.63
N HIS A 92 -8.70 -7.95 4.98
CA HIS A 92 -8.23 -7.71 6.35
C HIS A 92 -7.65 -6.31 6.54
N LEU A 93 -7.28 -5.61 5.46
CA LEU A 93 -6.63 -4.31 5.54
C LEU A 93 -7.62 -3.25 6.07
N THR A 94 -7.26 -2.64 7.20
CA THR A 94 -8.07 -1.63 7.89
C THR A 94 -7.39 -0.27 7.96
N SER A 95 -6.05 -0.24 7.94
CA SER A 95 -5.24 0.97 7.93
C SER A 95 -4.21 0.90 6.82
N LEU A 96 -4.19 1.94 5.98
CA LEU A 96 -3.20 2.13 4.92
C LEU A 96 -2.51 3.49 5.12
N GLU A 97 -1.19 3.48 5.09
CA GLU A 97 -0.36 4.68 5.16
C GLU A 97 0.62 4.68 3.99
N ILE A 98 0.54 5.72 3.15
CA ILE A 98 1.41 5.93 1.99
C ILE A 98 2.11 7.27 2.20
N THR A 99 3.42 7.24 2.45
CA THR A 99 4.24 8.42 2.74
C THR A 99 5.40 8.51 1.77
N HIS A 100 5.66 9.70 1.22
CA HIS A 100 6.74 9.98 0.25
C HIS A 100 6.64 9.21 -1.08
N ALA A 101 5.74 8.24 -1.19
CA ALA A 101 5.59 7.38 -2.35
C ALA A 101 4.89 8.10 -3.50
N GLY A 102 5.34 7.86 -4.73
CA GLY A 102 4.76 8.48 -5.92
C GLY A 102 3.27 8.14 -6.14
N GLN A 103 2.60 8.99 -6.92
CA GLN A 103 1.16 8.89 -7.26
C GLN A 103 0.74 7.51 -7.76
N TYR A 104 1.64 6.81 -8.44
CA TYR A 104 1.43 5.47 -8.94
C TYR A 104 1.02 4.48 -7.84
N TYR A 105 1.64 4.56 -6.65
CA TYR A 105 1.26 3.68 -5.54
C TYR A 105 -0.11 4.05 -5.01
N VAL A 106 -0.39 5.34 -4.86
CA VAL A 106 -1.74 5.80 -4.48
C VAL A 106 -2.80 5.27 -5.45
N GLU A 107 -2.51 5.25 -6.75
CA GLU A 107 -3.38 4.66 -7.77
C GLU A 107 -3.55 3.15 -7.63
N GLN A 108 -2.45 2.40 -7.51
CA GLN A 108 -2.51 0.95 -7.32
C GLN A 108 -3.36 0.57 -6.11
N PHE A 109 -3.15 1.23 -4.97
CA PHE A 109 -3.81 0.86 -3.71
C PHE A 109 -5.24 1.38 -3.58
N LEU A 110 -5.59 2.50 -4.20
CA LEU A 110 -6.90 3.12 -3.97
C LEU A 110 -7.89 2.94 -5.13
N VAL A 111 -7.45 2.67 -6.36
CA VAL A 111 -8.36 2.55 -7.51
C VAL A 111 -8.91 1.13 -7.62
N LYS A 112 -10.25 1.02 -7.66
CA LYS A 112 -10.99 -0.26 -7.69
C LYS A 112 -10.60 -1.20 -8.83
N THR A 113 -10.16 -0.68 -9.97
CA THR A 113 -9.70 -1.50 -11.10
C THR A 113 -8.48 -2.34 -10.74
N ASN A 114 -7.74 -1.94 -9.72
CA ASN A 114 -6.53 -2.60 -9.25
C ASN A 114 -6.80 -3.37 -7.94
N THR A 115 -7.58 -2.78 -7.03
CA THR A 115 -7.67 -3.25 -5.64
C THR A 115 -9.06 -3.10 -5.02
N LEU A 116 -9.44 -4.03 -4.15
CA LEU A 116 -10.63 -3.94 -3.32
C LEU A 116 -10.23 -3.93 -1.85
N LEU A 117 -10.56 -2.82 -1.16
CA LEU A 117 -10.24 -2.61 0.25
C LEU A 117 -11.54 -2.47 1.08
N PRO A 118 -12.36 -3.53 1.19
CA PRO A 118 -13.71 -3.45 1.76
C PRO A 118 -13.75 -3.06 3.25
N ARG A 119 -12.62 -3.10 3.95
CA ARG A 119 -12.50 -2.78 5.38
C ARG A 119 -11.58 -1.60 5.67
N LEU A 120 -11.14 -0.84 4.66
CA LEU A 120 -10.30 0.33 4.87
C LEU A 120 -11.08 1.38 5.67
N THR A 121 -10.57 1.71 6.86
CA THR A 121 -11.17 2.69 7.78
C THR A 121 -10.24 3.84 8.13
N ARG A 122 -8.93 3.64 8.00
CA ARG A 122 -7.90 4.65 8.20
C ARG A 122 -7.03 4.77 6.97
N LEU A 123 -6.91 5.97 6.43
CA LEU A 123 -6.05 6.30 5.30
C LEU A 123 -5.12 7.45 5.68
N LYS A 124 -3.81 7.27 5.51
CA LYS A 124 -2.84 8.36 5.52
C LYS A 124 -2.16 8.45 4.15
N VAL A 125 -2.18 9.63 3.54
CA VAL A 125 -1.66 9.85 2.17
C VAL A 125 -1.38 11.34 1.92
N GLU A 126 -0.50 11.66 0.99
CA GLU A 126 -0.31 13.05 0.54
C GLU A 126 -1.58 13.60 -0.13
N TYR A 127 -2.00 14.81 0.25
CA TYR A 127 -3.26 15.38 -0.24
C TYR A 127 -3.28 15.55 -1.76
N ASN A 128 -2.17 16.03 -2.33
CA ASN A 128 -2.08 16.31 -3.76
C ASN A 128 -2.16 15.04 -4.61
N ASP A 129 -1.55 13.95 -4.14
CA ASP A 129 -1.61 12.66 -4.83
C ASP A 129 -3.01 12.07 -4.77
N LEU A 130 -3.63 12.08 -3.59
CA LEU A 130 -5.02 11.65 -3.42
C LEU A 130 -5.97 12.47 -4.31
N LYS A 131 -5.82 13.80 -4.34
CA LYS A 131 -6.63 14.70 -5.17
C LYS A 131 -6.45 14.41 -6.66
N THR A 132 -5.22 14.12 -7.09
CA THR A 132 -4.88 13.81 -8.49
C THR A 132 -5.51 12.49 -8.91
N ILE A 133 -5.28 11.41 -8.15
CA ILE A 133 -5.83 10.08 -8.43
C ILE A 133 -7.36 10.05 -8.35
N ALA A 134 -7.95 10.81 -7.43
CA ALA A 134 -9.40 10.95 -7.31
C ALA A 134 -10.03 11.91 -8.35
N THR A 135 -9.23 12.49 -9.26
CA THR A 135 -9.68 13.49 -10.25
C THR A 135 -10.47 14.61 -9.58
N ASN A 136 -9.84 15.30 -8.62
CA ASN A 136 -10.47 16.29 -7.75
C ASN A 136 -11.68 15.77 -6.96
N PHE A 137 -11.65 14.50 -6.56
CA PHE A 137 -12.70 13.78 -5.83
C PHE A 137 -13.99 13.60 -6.65
N THR A 138 -13.84 13.28 -7.94
CA THR A 138 -14.95 12.95 -8.85
C THR A 138 -14.86 11.56 -9.47
N ARG A 139 -13.71 10.88 -9.38
CA ARG A 139 -13.50 9.50 -9.91
C ARG A 139 -14.23 8.48 -9.05
N GLU A 140 -15.13 7.67 -9.57
CA GLU A 140 -15.92 6.73 -8.74
C GLU A 140 -15.12 5.49 -8.31
N GLU A 141 -14.12 5.09 -9.10
CA GLU A 141 -13.30 3.91 -8.83
C GLU A 141 -12.49 4.06 -7.54
N THR A 142 -11.92 5.23 -7.27
CA THR A 142 -11.19 5.50 -6.02
C THR A 142 -12.15 5.72 -4.85
N ARG A 143 -13.34 6.26 -5.12
CA ARG A 143 -14.39 6.50 -4.10
C ARG A 143 -14.84 5.20 -3.45
N HIS A 144 -14.90 4.11 -4.20
CA HIS A 144 -15.33 2.82 -3.67
C HIS A 144 -14.49 2.38 -2.46
N ASN A 145 -13.16 2.41 -2.58
CA ASN A 145 -12.24 2.04 -1.50
C ASN A 145 -12.18 3.12 -0.39
N CYS A 146 -12.39 4.39 -0.74
CA CYS A 146 -12.38 5.51 0.20
C CYS A 146 -13.67 5.69 1.02
N SER A 147 -14.82 5.19 0.54
CA SER A 147 -16.14 5.48 1.10
C SER A 147 -16.34 5.07 2.57
N LYS A 148 -15.57 4.08 3.03
CA LYS A 148 -15.61 3.52 4.39
C LYS A 148 -14.55 4.11 5.33
N VAL A 149 -13.69 4.99 4.82
CA VAL A 149 -12.65 5.65 5.60
C VAL A 149 -13.31 6.60 6.60
N LYS A 150 -13.01 6.40 7.88
CA LYS A 150 -13.46 7.18 9.04
C LYS A 150 -12.36 8.10 9.59
N GLN A 151 -11.12 7.86 9.19
CA GLN A 151 -9.99 8.67 9.58
C GLN A 151 -9.10 8.90 8.35
N LEU A 152 -9.08 10.13 7.86
CA LEU A 152 -8.22 10.59 6.79
C LEU A 152 -7.15 11.50 7.38
N ILE A 153 -5.89 11.11 7.24
CA ILE A 153 -4.74 11.92 7.62
C ILE A 153 -4.06 12.33 6.31
N VAL A 154 -3.95 13.63 6.09
CA VAL A 154 -3.30 14.15 4.87
C VAL A 154 -2.12 15.03 5.22
N GLU A 155 -1.02 14.81 4.50
CA GLU A 155 0.16 15.67 4.54
C GLU A 155 0.00 16.81 3.53
N GLU A 156 0.60 17.97 3.84
CA GLU A 156 0.64 19.17 2.99
C GLU A 156 -0.73 19.73 2.57
N LEU A 157 -1.52 20.17 3.55
CA LEU A 157 -2.80 20.82 3.31
C LEU A 157 -2.66 22.31 2.95
N ILE A 158 -3.07 22.66 1.73
CA ILE A 158 -3.21 24.07 1.31
C ILE A 158 -4.69 24.48 1.26
N VAL A 159 -5.55 23.71 0.59
CA VAL A 159 -7.03 23.94 0.52
C VAL A 159 -7.78 22.62 0.25
N PHE A 160 -8.84 22.35 1.01
CA PHE A 160 -9.75 21.21 0.75
C PHE A 160 -10.67 21.45 -0.46
N SER A 161 -10.82 20.44 -1.31
CA SER A 161 -11.85 20.42 -2.34
C SER A 161 -13.23 20.31 -1.69
N LYS A 162 -14.22 21.03 -2.23
CA LYS A 162 -15.62 20.98 -1.78
C LYS A 162 -16.25 19.58 -1.87
N TYR A 163 -15.67 18.69 -2.66
CA TYR A 163 -16.17 17.32 -2.89
C TYR A 163 -15.61 16.28 -1.93
N VAL A 164 -14.66 16.64 -1.06
CA VAL A 164 -13.97 15.69 -0.15
C VAL A 164 -14.97 14.92 0.73
N TYR A 165 -15.96 15.60 1.30
CA TYR A 165 -16.97 14.96 2.15
C TYR A 165 -17.94 14.05 1.39
N GLN A 166 -18.13 14.26 0.07
CA GLN A 166 -18.90 13.33 -0.76
C GLN A 166 -18.12 12.04 -1.04
N TYR A 167 -16.80 12.17 -1.07
CA TYR A 167 -15.86 11.09 -1.30
C TYR A 167 -15.59 10.25 -0.06
N PHE A 168 -15.64 10.90 1.10
CA PHE A 168 -15.42 10.32 2.41
C PHE A 168 -16.62 10.59 3.34
N PRO A 169 -17.77 9.95 3.08
CA PRO A 169 -19.01 10.22 3.81
C PRO A 169 -18.99 9.80 5.28
N SER A 170 -17.94 9.10 5.73
CA SER A 170 -17.79 8.61 7.10
C SER A 170 -16.75 9.39 7.94
N LEU A 171 -16.15 10.45 7.39
CA LEU A 171 -15.31 11.41 8.13
C LEU A 171 -16.16 12.36 8.97
#